data_AF-A0A835D3B9-F1
#
_entry.id   AF-A0A835D3B9-F1
#
_cell.length_a   1.000
_cell.length_b   1.000
_cell.length_c   1.000
_cell.angle_alpha   90.00
_cell.angle_beta   90.00
_cell.angle_gamma   90.00
#
_symmetry.space_group_name_H-M   'P 1'
#
loop_
_entity.id
_entity.type
_entity.pdbx_description
1 polymer ?
#
loop_
_entity_poly.entity_id
_entity_poly.type
_entity_poly.pdbx_seq_one_letter_code
_entity_poly.pdbx_strand_id
1 'polypeptide(L)'
;MASAVGPKRAWSRAMLFKLRRGAKHRALARKIRAGAKRKREVSNKEGFELKRANDLRRTVPGGEAMDFCSLLEETAHYIKCLTNQVYSFNPQVTDEMERLLLESSSKGMEN
;
A
#
# COMPACT_ATOMS: atom_id res chain seq x y z
N MET A 1 5.98 44.87 42.07
CA MET A 1 6.80 43.68 42.43
C MET A 1 7.78 43.41 41.29
N ALA A 2 8.96 44.02 41.33
CA ALA A 2 9.96 43.93 40.26
C ALA A 2 11.35 44.16 40.86
N SER A 3 12.06 43.08 41.22
CA SER A 3 13.52 43.05 41.37
C SER A 3 13.95 41.62 41.64
N ALA A 4 14.51 40.95 40.62
CA ALA A 4 15.47 39.84 40.73
C ALA A 4 15.78 39.24 39.33
N VAL A 5 16.12 40.06 38.33
CA VAL A 5 16.69 39.56 37.08
C VAL A 5 18.15 40.01 37.01
N GLY A 6 18.98 39.39 37.84
CA GLY A 6 20.43 39.57 37.71
C GLY A 6 20.91 39.08 36.34
N PRO A 7 21.88 39.74 35.71
CA PRO A 7 22.39 39.40 34.36
C PRO A 7 22.79 37.93 34.23
N LYS A 8 23.27 37.32 35.32
CA LYS A 8 23.63 35.90 35.42
C LYS A 8 22.46 34.94 35.12
N ARG A 9 21.22 35.31 35.49
CA ARG A 9 20.00 34.52 35.20
C ARG A 9 19.40 34.84 33.82
N ALA A 10 19.64 36.03 33.28
CA ALA A 10 19.20 36.39 31.93
C ALA A 10 19.98 35.59 30.87
N TRP A 11 21.29 35.45 31.05
CA TRP A 11 22.16 34.66 30.16
C TRP A 11 21.87 33.17 30.23
N SER A 12 21.63 32.62 31.42
CA SER A 12 21.26 31.20 31.57
C SER A 12 19.92 30.90 30.88
N ARG A 13 18.93 31.80 31.03
CA ARG A 13 17.66 31.68 30.30
C ARG A 13 17.85 31.81 28.80
N ALA A 14 18.66 32.76 28.32
CA ALA A 14 18.95 32.91 26.90
C ALA A 14 19.61 31.67 26.28
N MET A 15 20.55 31.05 27.01
CA MET A 15 21.18 29.80 26.58
C MET A 15 20.19 28.63 26.53
N LEU A 16 19.35 28.48 27.55
CA LEU A 16 18.26 27.49 27.55
C LEU A 16 17.25 27.74 26.42
N PHE A 17 16.94 29.00 26.12
CA PHE A 17 16.09 29.35 24.98
C PHE A 17 16.71 28.94 23.65
N LYS A 18 18.02 29.11 23.45
CA LYS A 18 18.73 28.64 22.24
C LYS A 18 18.65 27.11 22.11
N LEU A 19 18.93 26.38 23.19
CA LEU A 19 18.83 24.90 23.21
C LEU A 19 17.41 24.41 22.92
N ARG A 20 16.40 25.04 23.54
CA ARG A 20 14.98 24.73 23.32
C ARG A 20 14.55 25.03 21.88
N ARG A 21 15.02 26.15 21.28
CA ARG A 21 14.75 26.48 19.87
C ARG A 21 15.34 25.43 18.92
N GLY A 22 16.58 25.01 19.14
CA GLY A 22 17.22 23.95 18.36
C GLY A 22 16.50 22.60 18.47
N ALA A 23 16.06 22.22 19.68
CA ALA A 23 15.28 21.01 19.91
C ALA A 23 13.91 21.05 19.20
N LYS A 24 13.20 22.19 19.27
CA LYS A 24 11.94 22.40 18.55
C LYS A 24 12.12 22.31 17.04
N HIS A 25 13.15 22.95 16.49
CA HIS A 25 13.44 22.90 15.06
C HIS A 25 13.72 21.47 14.58
N ARG A 26 14.52 20.70 15.34
CA ARG A 26 14.78 19.28 15.06
C ARG A 26 13.51 18.42 15.18
N ALA A 27 12.65 18.70 16.14
CA ALA A 27 11.38 17.98 16.29
C ALA A 27 10.43 18.22 15.10
N LEU A 28 10.32 19.48 14.63
CA LEU A 28 9.54 19.82 13.45
C LEU A 28 10.11 19.17 12.19
N ALA A 29 11.43 19.22 11.99
CA ALA A 29 12.09 18.55 10.86
C ALA A 29 11.84 17.03 10.85
N ARG A 30 11.86 16.38 12.02
CA ARG A 30 11.53 14.94 12.14
C ARG A 30 10.06 14.67 11.78
N LYS A 31 9.12 15.50 12.22
CA LYS A 31 7.70 15.37 11.88
C LYS A 31 7.46 15.50 10.37
N ILE A 32 8.08 16.49 9.72
CA ILE A 32 7.98 16.68 8.27
C ILE A 32 8.53 15.47 7.52
N ARG A 33 9.71 14.96 7.92
CA ARG A 33 10.32 13.76 7.31
C ARG A 33 9.46 12.51 7.52
N ALA A 34 8.89 12.32 8.72
CA ALA A 34 7.99 11.20 8.99
C ALA A 34 6.70 11.27 8.17
N GLY A 35 6.11 12.46 8.03
CA GLY A 35 4.96 12.69 7.16
C GLY A 35 5.27 12.41 5.68
N ALA A 36 6.44 12.86 5.20
CA ALA A 36 6.89 12.59 3.84
C ALA A 36 7.12 11.10 3.57
N LYS A 37 7.66 10.35 4.55
CA LYS A 37 7.80 8.88 4.44
C LYS A 37 6.44 8.19 4.31
N ARG A 38 5.48 8.54 5.16
CA ARG A 38 4.11 7.97 5.10
C ARG A 38 3.42 8.27 3.78
N LYS A 39 3.56 9.50 3.26
CA LYS A 39 2.99 9.88 1.96
C LYS A 39 3.56 9.04 0.80
N ARG A 40 4.89 8.78 0.80
CA ARG A 40 5.53 7.95 -0.22
C ARG A 40 5.04 6.50 -0.21
N GLU A 41 4.80 5.95 0.97
CA GLU A 41 4.34 4.57 1.12
C GLU A 41 2.93 4.37 0.56
N VAL A 42 2.02 5.31 0.81
CA VAL A 42 0.66 5.30 0.24
C VAL A 42 0.71 5.44 -1.29
N SER A 43 1.48 6.39 -1.81
CA SER A 43 1.61 6.56 -3.28
C SER A 43 2.21 5.34 -3.97
N ASN A 44 3.08 4.59 -3.29
CA ASN A 44 3.70 3.41 -3.87
C ASN A 44 2.69 2.23 -3.96
N LYS A 45 1.77 2.12 -3.00
CA LYS A 45 0.67 1.15 -3.04
C LYS A 45 -0.32 1.49 -4.15
N GLU A 46 -0.74 2.75 -4.25
CA GLU A 46 -1.63 3.21 -5.33
C GLU A 46 -1.01 2.97 -6.72
N GLY A 47 0.27 3.30 -6.91
CA GLY A 47 0.95 3.07 -8.19
C GLY A 47 1.07 1.59 -8.55
N PHE A 48 1.23 0.71 -7.57
CA PHE A 48 1.31 -0.73 -7.79
C PHE A 48 -0.05 -1.34 -8.17
N GLU A 49 -1.13 -0.97 -7.49
CA GLU A 49 -2.49 -1.39 -7.82
C GLU A 49 -2.91 -0.89 -9.20
N LEU A 50 -2.56 0.34 -9.55
CA LEU A 50 -2.86 0.92 -10.86
C LEU A 50 -2.07 0.24 -11.98
N LYS A 51 -0.85 -0.23 -11.70
CA LYS A 51 -0.07 -1.04 -12.64
C LYS A 51 -0.74 -2.40 -12.87
N ARG A 52 -1.13 -3.10 -11.80
CA ARG A 52 -1.86 -4.38 -11.91
C ARG A 52 -3.17 -4.24 -12.67
N ALA A 53 -3.92 -3.18 -12.41
CA ALA A 53 -5.15 -2.89 -13.13
C ALA A 53 -4.88 -2.67 -14.64
N ASN A 54 -3.81 -1.97 -15.01
CA ASN A 54 -3.43 -1.81 -16.42
C ASN A 54 -2.98 -3.11 -17.08
N ASP A 55 -2.24 -3.96 -16.37
CA ASP A 55 -1.88 -5.29 -16.86
C ASP A 55 -3.15 -6.12 -17.13
N LEU A 56 -4.16 -6.01 -16.26
CA LEU A 56 -5.44 -6.69 -16.41
C LEU A 56 -6.27 -6.17 -17.60
N ARG A 57 -6.27 -4.85 -17.84
CA ARG A 57 -6.94 -4.25 -19.02
C ARG A 57 -6.40 -4.80 -20.35
N ARG A 58 -5.12 -5.18 -20.38
CA ARG A 58 -4.46 -5.72 -21.58
C ARG A 58 -4.73 -7.21 -21.79
N THR A 59 -5.04 -7.94 -20.73
CA THR A 59 -5.27 -9.40 -20.80
C THR A 59 -6.74 -9.75 -20.96
N VAL A 60 -7.64 -8.95 -20.38
CA VAL A 60 -9.09 -9.15 -20.46
C VAL A 60 -9.61 -8.64 -21.80
N PRO A 61 -10.40 -9.45 -22.55
CA PRO A 61 -11.00 -9.03 -23.80
C PRO A 61 -11.82 -7.74 -23.61
N GLY A 62 -11.52 -6.69 -24.39
CA GLY A 62 -12.22 -5.40 -24.29
C GLY A 62 -11.87 -4.56 -23.05
N GLY A 63 -10.87 -4.96 -22.25
CA GLY A 63 -10.55 -4.32 -20.97
C GLY A 63 -10.02 -2.88 -21.06
N GLU A 64 -9.45 -2.45 -22.19
CA GLU A 64 -8.84 -1.10 -22.32
C GLU A 64 -9.81 0.04 -21.98
N ALA A 65 -11.08 -0.09 -22.38
CA ALA A 65 -12.13 0.92 -22.19
C ALA A 65 -12.95 0.73 -20.90
N MET A 66 -12.73 -0.34 -20.12
CA MET A 66 -13.57 -0.65 -18.96
C MET A 66 -13.23 0.23 -17.74
N ASP A 67 -14.21 0.44 -16.87
CA ASP A 67 -13.95 0.93 -15.52
C ASP A 67 -13.39 -0.20 -14.64
N PHE A 68 -13.02 0.10 -13.39
CA PHE A 68 -12.37 -0.91 -12.54
C PHE A 68 -13.34 -2.04 -12.13
N CYS A 69 -14.62 -1.71 -11.88
CA CYS A 69 -15.61 -2.70 -11.45
C CYS A 69 -15.99 -3.65 -12.58
N SER A 70 -16.32 -3.14 -13.76
CA SER A 70 -16.61 -3.96 -14.94
C SER A 70 -15.39 -4.77 -15.36
N LEU A 71 -14.17 -4.23 -15.22
CA LEU A 71 -12.95 -4.99 -15.50
C LEU A 71 -12.82 -6.22 -14.59
N LEU A 72 -13.12 -6.09 -13.29
CA LEU A 72 -13.05 -7.22 -12.36
C LEU A 72 -14.14 -8.27 -12.64
N GLU A 73 -15.36 -7.82 -12.95
CA GLU A 73 -16.48 -8.70 -13.30
C GLU A 73 -16.18 -9.49 -14.58
N GLU A 74 -15.71 -8.81 -15.63
CA GLU A 74 -15.31 -9.47 -16.87
C GLU A 74 -14.09 -10.37 -16.67
N THR A 75 -13.16 -10.02 -15.79
CA THR A 75 -12.04 -10.90 -15.43
C THR A 75 -12.52 -12.22 -14.84
N ALA A 76 -13.48 -12.17 -13.91
CA ALA A 76 -14.04 -13.37 -13.30
C ALA A 76 -14.75 -14.24 -14.36
N HIS A 77 -15.51 -13.61 -15.25
CA HIS A 77 -16.18 -14.28 -16.35
C HIS A 77 -15.16 -14.91 -17.33
N TYR A 78 -14.11 -14.16 -17.70
CA TYR A 78 -13.08 -14.62 -18.61
C TYR A 78 -12.29 -15.81 -18.06
N ILE A 79 -11.92 -15.78 -16.78
CA ILE A 79 -11.29 -16.93 -16.11
C ILE A 79 -12.19 -18.17 -16.21
N LYS A 80 -13.48 -18.03 -15.93
CA LYS A 80 -14.45 -19.12 -16.03
C LYS A 80 -14.57 -19.68 -17.45
N CYS A 81 -14.57 -18.81 -18.45
CA CYS A 81 -14.57 -19.24 -19.85
C CYS A 81 -13.28 -20.02 -20.20
N LEU A 82 -12.12 -19.52 -19.79
CA LEU A 82 -10.84 -20.18 -20.03
C LEU A 82 -10.75 -21.55 -19.35
N THR A 83 -11.20 -21.67 -18.09
CA THR A 83 -11.21 -22.95 -17.38
C THR A 83 -12.10 -23.97 -18.09
N ASN A 84 -13.28 -23.56 -18.53
CA ASN A 84 -14.21 -24.44 -19.25
C ASN A 84 -13.66 -24.86 -20.62
N GLN A 85 -12.97 -23.94 -21.31
CA GLN A 85 -12.33 -24.21 -22.59
C GLN A 85 -11.20 -25.23 -22.44
N VAL A 86 -10.35 -25.08 -21.43
CA VAL A 86 -9.26 -26.03 -21.13
C VAL A 86 -9.83 -27.39 -20.71
N TYR A 87 -10.87 -27.42 -19.87
CA TYR A 87 -11.54 -28.65 -19.45
C TYR A 87 -12.10 -29.43 -20.63
N SER A 88 -12.75 -28.73 -21.55
CA SER A 88 -13.34 -29.33 -22.75
C SER A 88 -12.29 -29.86 -23.73
N PHE A 89 -11.10 -29.27 -23.77
CA PHE A 89 -10.01 -29.66 -24.67
C PHE A 89 -9.05 -30.71 -24.08
N ASN A 90 -8.85 -30.71 -22.75
CA ASN A 90 -7.91 -31.59 -22.04
C ASN A 90 -8.47 -32.11 -20.70
N PRO A 91 -9.44 -33.05 -20.73
CA PRO A 91 -10.11 -33.54 -19.52
C PRO A 91 -9.19 -34.32 -18.56
N GLN A 92 -8.03 -34.80 -19.00
CA GLN A 92 -7.09 -35.58 -18.18
C GLN A 92 -6.16 -34.71 -17.32
N VAL A 93 -6.02 -33.42 -17.65
CA VAL A 93 -5.10 -32.49 -16.96
C VAL A 93 -5.82 -31.72 -15.84
N THR A 94 -7.15 -31.67 -15.86
CA THR A 94 -7.95 -30.83 -14.96
C THR A 94 -8.23 -31.43 -13.58
N ASP A 95 -8.24 -32.75 -13.46
CA ASP A 95 -8.42 -33.45 -12.18
C ASP A 95 -7.28 -33.15 -11.19
N GLU A 96 -6.07 -32.87 -11.68
CA GLU A 96 -4.93 -32.45 -10.84
C GLU A 96 -5.06 -31.00 -10.37
N MET A 97 -5.60 -30.10 -11.20
CA MET A 97 -5.75 -28.69 -10.87
C MET A 97 -6.87 -28.44 -9.85
N GLU A 98 -8.00 -29.15 -9.96
CA GLU A 98 -9.06 -29.10 -8.93
C GLU A 98 -8.58 -29.68 -7.60
N ARG A 99 -7.79 -30.77 -7.61
CA ARG A 99 -7.16 -31.31 -6.40
C ARG A 99 -6.24 -30.30 -5.73
N LEU A 100 -5.41 -29.58 -6.49
CA LEU A 100 -4.49 -28.58 -5.95
C LEU A 100 -5.21 -27.33 -5.40
N LEU A 101 -6.32 -26.91 -6.01
CA LEU A 101 -7.15 -25.81 -5.49
C LEU A 101 -7.87 -26.19 -4.19
N LEU A 102 -8.43 -27.40 -4.11
CA LEU A 102 -9.05 -27.93 -2.89
C LEU A 102 -8.03 -28.09 -1.75
N GLU A 103 -6.81 -28.53 -2.06
CA GLU A 103 -5.78 -28.71 -1.05
C GLU A 103 -5.18 -27.39 -0.55
N SER A 104 -5.10 -26.37 -1.43
CA SER A 104 -4.68 -25.02 -1.05
C SER A 104 -5.72 -24.32 -0.16
N SER A 105 -7.02 -24.59 -0.37
CA SER A 105 -8.10 -24.06 0.46
C SER A 105 -8.16 -24.72 1.85
N SER A 106 -7.70 -25.96 1.99
CA SER A 106 -7.65 -26.68 3.27
C SER A 106 -6.48 -26.21 4.15
N LYS A 107 -5.31 -25.97 3.55
CA LYS A 107 -4.11 -25.46 4.25
C LYS A 107 -4.20 -24.01 4.73
N GLY A 108 -5.21 -23.26 4.30
CA GLY A 108 -5.43 -21.87 4.72
C GLY A 108 -6.12 -21.69 6.08
N MET A 109 -6.60 -22.76 6.74
CA MET A 109 -7.30 -22.69 8.03
C MET A 109 -6.47 -23.16 9.24
N GLU A 110 -5.19 -23.50 9.06
CA GLU A 110 -4.32 -24.00 10.15
C GLU A 110 -3.28 -22.96 10.66
N ASN A 111 -3.40 -21.68 10.34
CA ASN A 111 -2.50 -20.61 10.85
C ASN A 111 -3.22 -19.54 11.66
#